data_AF-A0A352PRN6-F1
#
_entry.id   AF-A0A352PRN6-F1
#
_cell.length_a   1.000
_cell.length_b   1.000
_cell.length_c   1.000
_cell.angle_alpha   90.00
_cell.angle_beta   90.00
_cell.angle_gamma   90.00
#
_symmetry.space_group_name_H-M   'P 1'
#
loop_
_entity.id
_entity.type
_entity.pdbx_description
1 polymer ?
#
loop_
_entity_poly.entity_id
_entity_poly.type
_entity_poly.pdbx_seq_one_letter_code
_entity_poly.pdbx_strand_id
1 'polypeptide(L)'
;MMPNDPRRWLLLIHQIPPKPNALRVRIWRRLQQVGAVGIKPSVYAMPVSEQCREDLSWILNEIVEGGGDGSISEVRFLEGLTDEQV
;
A
#
# COMPACT_ATOMS: atom_id res chain seq x y z
N MET A 1 6.56 -10.58 -25.27
CA MET A 1 5.66 -11.26 -24.31
C MET A 1 6.53 -12.16 -23.45
N MET A 2 6.90 -11.72 -22.24
CA MET A 2 7.60 -12.58 -21.29
C MET A 2 6.54 -13.22 -20.38
N PRO A 3 6.42 -14.55 -20.35
CA PRO A 3 5.50 -15.21 -19.45
C PRO A 3 6.11 -15.19 -18.05
N ASN A 4 5.38 -14.63 -17.09
CA ASN A 4 5.51 -14.93 -15.67
C ASN A 4 6.86 -14.57 -15.01
N ASP A 5 7.26 -13.29 -15.05
CA ASP A 5 8.02 -12.77 -13.89
C ASP A 5 7.00 -12.68 -12.76
N PRO A 6 7.14 -13.45 -11.67
CA PRO A 6 6.16 -13.42 -10.59
C PRO A 6 6.14 -12.01 -10.03
N ARG A 7 5.09 -11.27 -10.40
CA ARG A 7 5.03 -9.81 -10.26
C ARG A 7 5.43 -9.46 -8.84
N ARG A 8 6.43 -8.61 -8.72
CA ARG A 8 6.89 -8.09 -7.44
C ARG A 8 5.99 -6.92 -7.08
N TRP A 9 5.55 -6.88 -5.84
CA TRP A 9 4.63 -5.89 -5.30
C TRP A 9 5.25 -5.23 -4.09
N LEU A 10 4.86 -3.99 -3.86
CA LEU A 10 5.08 -3.30 -2.61
C LEU A 10 3.84 -3.46 -1.76
N LEU A 11 4.05 -3.86 -0.51
CA LEU A 11 2.99 -4.01 0.48
C LEU A 11 3.18 -2.95 1.57
N LEU A 12 2.21 -2.05 1.72
CA LEU A 12 2.11 -1.16 2.87
C LEU A 12 1.25 -1.84 3.94
N ILE A 13 1.86 -2.15 5.08
CA ILE A 13 1.17 -2.61 6.28
C ILE A 13 1.21 -1.47 7.27
N HIS A 14 0.06 -1.02 7.76
CA HIS A 14 0.02 0.10 8.68
C HIS A 14 -0.93 -0.09 9.85
N GLN A 15 -0.75 0.71 10.88
CA GLN A 15 -1.65 0.84 12.01
C GLN A 15 -1.87 2.33 12.27
N ILE A 16 -3.12 2.77 12.14
CA ILE A 16 -3.51 4.15 12.42
C ILE A 16 -4.31 4.16 13.72
N PRO A 17 -4.01 5.05 14.69
CA PRO A 17 -4.78 5.16 15.92
C PRO A 17 -6.27 5.39 15.64
N PRO A 18 -7.17 4.84 16.48
CA PRO A 18 -8.62 4.96 16.26
C PRO A 18 -9.13 6.41 16.35
N LYS A 19 -8.37 7.31 17.00
CA LYS A 19 -8.66 8.74 17.05
C LYS A 19 -7.36 9.54 16.82
N PRO A 20 -7.42 10.67 16.10
CA PRO A 20 -8.59 11.24 15.43
C PRO A 20 -8.91 10.57 14.08
N ASN A 21 -10.21 10.43 13.75
CA ASN A 21 -10.68 9.79 12.51
C ASN A 21 -10.18 10.47 11.22
N ALA A 22 -9.80 11.75 11.28
CA ALA A 22 -9.39 12.54 10.13
C ALA A 22 -8.15 11.96 9.42
N LEU A 23 -7.17 11.46 10.19
CA LEU A 23 -5.95 10.85 9.64
C LEU A 23 -6.29 9.63 8.78
N ARG A 24 -7.12 8.72 9.30
CA ARG A 24 -7.54 7.50 8.58
C ARG A 24 -8.22 7.84 7.24
N VAL A 25 -9.12 8.82 7.23
CA VAL A 25 -9.81 9.25 6.00
C VAL A 25 -8.83 9.87 4.99
N ARG A 26 -7.89 10.69 5.45
CA ARG A 26 -6.87 11.30 4.59
C ARG A 26 -5.97 10.24 3.95
N ILE A 27 -5.44 9.32 4.75
CA ILE A 27 -4.57 8.25 4.26
C ILE A 27 -5.31 7.34 3.27
N TRP A 28 -6.56 6.95 3.58
CA TRP A 28 -7.36 6.15 2.67
C TRP A 28 -7.58 6.83 1.31
N ARG A 29 -7.91 8.14 1.30
CA ARG A 29 -8.04 8.90 0.04
C ARG A 29 -6.74 8.91 -0.77
N ARG A 30 -5.59 9.07 -0.11
CA ARG A 30 -4.30 9.09 -0.78
C ARG A 30 -3.94 7.73 -1.37
N LEU A 31 -4.21 6.66 -0.63
CA LEU A 31 -4.05 5.29 -1.13
C LEU A 31 -4.89 5.02 -2.38
N GLN A 32 -6.13 5.51 -2.42
CA GLN A 32 -6.96 5.43 -3.63
C GLN A 32 -6.39 6.26 -4.79
N GLN A 33 -5.85 7.46 -4.53
CA GLN A 33 -5.26 8.33 -5.56
C GLN A 33 -4.02 7.73 -6.23
N VAL A 34 -3.18 7.02 -5.47
CA VAL A 34 -1.97 6.38 -6.00
C VAL A 34 -2.24 5.02 -6.64
N GLY A 35 -3.49 4.54 -6.61
CA GLY A 35 -3.87 3.23 -7.17
C GLY A 35 -3.50 2.04 -6.29
N ALA A 36 -3.38 2.24 -4.97
CA ALA A 36 -3.10 1.15 -4.04
C ALA A 36 -4.33 0.26 -3.83
N VAL A 37 -4.14 -1.05 -3.99
CA VAL A 37 -5.18 -2.07 -3.86
C VAL A 37 -5.24 -2.57 -2.42
N GLY A 38 -6.40 -2.47 -1.78
CA GLY A 38 -6.59 -2.98 -0.41
C GLY A 38 -6.69 -4.51 -0.39
N ILE A 39 -5.69 -5.18 0.18
CA ILE A 39 -5.67 -6.65 0.32
C ILE A 39 -6.45 -7.08 1.56
N LYS A 40 -6.27 -6.33 2.66
CA LYS A 40 -6.93 -6.51 3.96
C LYS A 40 -7.05 -5.14 4.63
N PRO A 41 -7.84 -5.01 5.71
CA PRO A 41 -7.80 -3.81 6.53
C PRO A 41 -6.36 -3.42 6.88
N SER A 42 -6.00 -2.19 6.55
CA SER A 42 -4.65 -1.62 6.77
C SER A 42 -3.49 -2.29 6.01
N VAL A 43 -3.80 -3.12 5.01
CA VAL A 43 -2.80 -3.76 4.14
C VAL A 43 -3.11 -3.42 2.70
N TYR A 44 -2.21 -2.70 2.05
CA TYR A 44 -2.37 -2.22 0.67
C TYR A 44 -1.21 -2.68 -0.19
N ALA A 45 -1.49 -2.99 -1.45
CA ALA A 45 -0.51 -3.47 -2.42
C ALA A 45 -0.43 -2.56 -3.65
N MET A 46 0.77 -2.42 -4.21
CA MET A 46 1.04 -1.75 -5.49
C MET A 46 2.07 -2.54 -6.30
N PRO A 47 2.03 -2.55 -7.64
CA PRO A 47 3.11 -3.10 -8.44
C PRO A 47 4.44 -2.41 -8.12
N VAL A 48 5.56 -3.14 -8.12
CA VAL A 48 6.88 -2.52 -7.90
C VAL A 48 7.20 -1.55 -9.03
N SER A 49 7.37 -0.29 -8.66
CA SER A 49 8.01 0.75 -9.46
C SER A 49 8.61 1.80 -8.53
N GLU A 50 9.56 2.60 -9.01
CA GLU A 50 10.12 3.71 -8.22
C GLU A 50 9.03 4.70 -7.77
N GLN A 51 8.08 5.03 -8.67
CA GLN A 51 6.95 5.90 -8.35
C GLN A 51 6.09 5.31 -7.21
N CYS A 52 5.71 4.04 -7.30
CA CYS A 52 4.93 3.38 -6.25
C CYS A 52 5.68 3.33 -4.92
N ARG A 53 7.01 3.16 -4.97
CA ARG A 53 7.88 3.14 -3.78
C ARG A 53 7.91 4.50 -3.10
N GLU A 54 8.09 5.57 -3.86
CA GLU A 54 8.05 6.94 -3.34
C GLU A 54 6.68 7.24 -2.75
N ASP A 55 5.60 6.99 -3.49
CA ASP A 55 4.22 7.26 -3.07
C ASP A 55 3.88 6.57 -1.74
N LEU A 56 4.18 5.27 -1.61
CA LEU A 56 3.97 4.54 -0.36
C LEU A 56 4.87 5.05 0.76
N SER A 57 6.11 5.45 0.47
CA SER A 57 7.02 6.00 1.48
C SER A 57 6.52 7.34 2.04
N TRP A 58 5.99 8.21 1.18
CA TRP A 58 5.33 9.44 1.60
C TRP A 58 4.11 9.16 2.48
N ILE A 59 3.28 8.19 2.08
CA ILE A 59 2.10 7.78 2.86
C ILE A 59 2.52 7.22 4.23
N LEU A 60 3.55 6.36 4.28
CA LEU A 60 4.06 5.79 5.52
C LEU A 60 4.57 6.90 6.47
N ASN A 61 5.31 7.87 5.94
CA ASN A 61 5.75 9.02 6.74
C ASN A 61 4.57 9.79 7.33
N GLU A 62 3.51 10.06 6.55
CA GLU A 62 2.32 10.73 7.08
C GLU A 62 1.57 9.91 8.16
N ILE A 63 1.61 8.58 8.07
CA ILE A 63 1.05 7.69 9.09
C ILE A 63 1.86 7.81 10.38
N VAL A 64 3.19 7.76 10.29
CA VAL A 64 4.11 7.86 11.43
C VAL A 64 4.02 9.23 12.09
N GLU A 65 4.02 10.32 11.31
CA GLU A 65 3.81 11.69 11.82
C GLU A 65 2.45 11.87 12.50
N GLY A 66 1.44 11.12 12.03
CA GLY A 66 0.11 11.08 12.61
C GLY A 66 -0.01 10.23 13.88
N GLY A 67 1.10 9.68 14.40
CA GLY A 67 1.13 8.83 15.60
C GLY A 67 0.76 7.37 15.33
N GLY A 68 0.72 6.95 14.07
CA GLY A 68 0.63 5.55 13.66
C GLY A 68 2.00 4.90 13.50
N ASP A 69 1.98 3.67 12.99
CA ASP A 69 3.17 2.92 12.63
C ASP A 69 2.92 2.09 11.37
N GLY A 70 3.96 1.59 10.72
CA GLY A 70 3.84 0.74 9.55
C GLY A 70 5.16 0.38 8.91
N SER A 71 5.07 -0.43 7.86
CA SER A 71 6.21 -0.85 7.06
C SER A 71 5.84 -1.04 5.60
N ILE A 72 6.85 -0.89 4.73
CA ILE A 72 6.76 -1.22 3.32
C ILE A 72 7.64 -2.43 3.07
N SER A 73 7.07 -3.48 2.50
CA SER A 73 7.79 -4.70 2.14
C SER A 73 7.68 -4.96 0.64
N GLU A 74 8.79 -5.29 -0.01
CA GLU A 74 8.74 -5.89 -1.35
C GLU A 74 8.37 -7.36 -1.19
N VAL A 75 7.30 -7.78 -1.86
CA VAL A 75 6.75 -9.13 -1.78
C VAL A 75 6.51 -9.68 -3.17
N ARG A 76 6.43 -11.00 -3.24
CA ARG A 76 6.03 -11.73 -4.44
C ARG A 76 4.79 -12.53 -4.10
N PHE A 77 3.69 -12.27 -4.79
CA PHE A 77 2.49 -13.10 -4.63
C PHE A 77 2.71 -14.42 -5.35
N LEU A 78 2.51 -15.52 -4.62
CA LEU A 78 2.61 -16.87 -5.17
C LEU A 78 1.29 -17.30 -5.83
N GLU A 79 0.16 -16.83 -5.30
CA GLU A 79 -1.21 -17.06 -5.78
C GLU A 79 -2.12 -15.86 -5.40
N GLY A 80 -3.19 -15.61 -6.14
CA GLY A 80 -4.37 -14.87 -5.63
C GLY A 80 -4.49 -13.36 -5.89
N LEU A 81 -3.53 -12.71 -6.58
CA LEU A 81 -3.67 -11.31 -7.02
C LEU A 81 -3.45 -11.21 -8.52
N THR A 82 -4.49 -11.53 -9.28
CA THR A 82 -4.56 -11.25 -10.71
C THR A 82 -5.07 -9.83 -10.92
N ASP A 83 -4.58 -9.13 -11.96
CA ASP A 83 -4.95 -7.74 -12.30
C ASP A 83 -6.47 -7.53 -12.56
N GLU A 84 -7.27 -8.60 -12.57
CA GLU A 84 -8.72 -8.55 -12.84
C GLU A 84 -9.54 -7.87 -11.74
N GLN A 85 -8.91 -7.27 -10.73
CA GLN A 85 -9.58 -6.56 -9.64
C GLN A 85 -9.18 -5.08 -9.51
N VAL A 86 -8.50 -4.50 -10.52
CA VAL A 86 -8.26 -3.04 -10.62
C VAL A 86 -9.14 -2.42 -11.69
#